data_AF-A0A7C6UDU6-F1
#
_entry.id   AF-A0A7C6UDU6-F1
#
_cell.length_a   1.000
_cell.length_b   1.000
_cell.length_c   1.000
_cell.angle_alpha   90.00
_cell.angle_beta   90.00
_cell.angle_gamma   90.00
#
_symmetry.space_group_name_H-M   'P 1'
#
loop_
_entity.id
_entity.type
_entity.pdbx_description
1 polymer ?
#
loop_
_entity_poly.entity_id
_entity_poly.type
_entity_poly.pdbx_seq_one_letter_code
_entity_poly.pdbx_strand_id
1 'polypeptide(L)'
;MKIFIYNYRDFDEKPFFEKHCKEYGVEYEYTPEYPTLENIEENLRGKGYEALSSIVSNMSAPILEKLYDVGIRHISSRSVGVDHFDLKKAKELGLTISNTPYSPNSVANYAIMLMLMCCRSMKHIMDRNNVQDFSLKGKLGKELSISTVGVIGTGKVGSTVVEHLSGFGCKII
;
A
#
# COMPACT_ATOMS: atom_id res chain seq x y z
N MET A 1 -21.50 -13.63 7.82
CA MET A 1 -20.02 -13.74 7.85
C MET A 1 -19.49 -12.59 8.69
N LYS A 2 -18.53 -12.85 9.58
CA LYS A 2 -17.91 -11.83 10.43
C LYS A 2 -16.43 -11.71 10.11
N ILE A 3 -15.95 -10.49 9.88
CA ILE A 3 -14.53 -10.22 9.57
C ILE A 3 -13.91 -9.28 10.59
N PHE A 4 -12.58 -9.36 10.75
CA PHE A 4 -11.83 -8.42 11.58
C PHE A 4 -10.85 -7.61 10.73
N ILE A 5 -10.79 -6.30 10.96
CA ILE A 5 -9.95 -5.40 10.15
C ILE A 5 -8.83 -4.81 11.01
N TYR A 6 -7.59 -5.17 10.69
CA TYR A 6 -6.41 -4.51 11.23
C TYR A 6 -6.03 -3.30 10.38
N ASN A 7 -5.27 -2.38 10.98
CA ASN A 7 -4.81 -1.15 10.34
C ASN A 7 -5.93 -0.34 9.69
N TYR A 8 -7.10 -0.32 10.35
CA TYR A 8 -8.26 0.39 9.83
C TYR A 8 -8.04 1.90 9.92
N ARG A 9 -8.24 2.58 8.79
CA ARG A 9 -8.11 4.04 8.69
C ARG A 9 -9.48 4.66 8.56
N ASP A 10 -9.98 5.18 9.68
CA ASP A 10 -11.33 5.75 9.75
C ASP A 10 -11.52 6.96 8.83
N PHE A 11 -10.47 7.74 8.61
CA PHE A 11 -10.50 8.98 7.84
C PHE A 11 -10.68 8.77 6.32
N ASP A 12 -10.29 7.62 5.76
CA ASP A 12 -10.41 7.36 4.31
C ASP A 12 -11.04 6.01 3.94
N GLU A 13 -10.96 4.98 4.80
CA GLU A 13 -11.53 3.65 4.50
C GLU A 13 -12.98 3.49 4.96
N LYS A 14 -13.41 4.25 5.98
CA LYS A 14 -14.75 4.10 6.60
C LYS A 14 -15.91 4.15 5.61
N PRO A 15 -16.00 5.14 4.70
CA PRO A 15 -17.12 5.20 3.76
C PRO A 15 -17.23 3.96 2.87
N PHE A 16 -16.11 3.33 2.55
CA PHE A 16 -16.07 2.13 1.71
C PHE A 16 -16.48 0.88 2.49
N PHE A 17 -15.95 0.70 3.71
CA PHE A 17 -16.35 -0.42 4.56
C PHE A 17 -17.82 -0.35 4.95
N GLU A 18 -18.35 0.81 5.36
CA GLU A 18 -19.77 0.96 5.68
C GLU A 18 -20.68 0.63 4.48
N LYS A 19 -20.32 1.13 3.30
CA LYS A 19 -21.06 0.85 2.07
C LYS A 19 -21.06 -0.64 1.72
N HIS A 20 -19.88 -1.24 1.59
CA HIS A 20 -19.75 -2.59 1.04
C HIS A 20 -20.09 -3.68 2.06
N CYS A 21 -19.78 -3.49 3.35
CA CYS A 21 -20.21 -4.44 4.38
C CYS A 21 -21.74 -4.48 4.50
N LYS A 22 -22.42 -3.33 4.36
CA LYS A 22 -23.89 -3.27 4.28
C LYS A 22 -24.43 -3.96 3.02
N GLU A 23 -23.81 -3.72 1.87
CA GLU A 23 -24.19 -4.33 0.59
C GLU A 23 -24.08 -5.86 0.62
N TYR A 24 -23.01 -6.39 1.22
CA TYR A 24 -22.73 -7.83 1.25
C TYR A 24 -23.25 -8.56 2.50
N GLY A 25 -23.89 -7.85 3.44
CA GLY A 25 -24.36 -8.45 4.70
C GLY A 25 -23.21 -9.00 5.57
N VAL A 26 -22.09 -8.29 5.60
CA VAL A 26 -20.89 -8.67 6.36
C VAL A 26 -20.80 -7.82 7.62
N GLU A 27 -20.68 -8.48 8.77
CA GLU A 27 -20.36 -7.80 10.02
C GLU A 27 -18.85 -7.64 10.14
N TYR A 28 -18.40 -6.49 10.66
CA TYR A 28 -16.99 -6.26 10.88
C TYR A 28 -16.71 -5.58 12.22
N GLU A 29 -15.59 -5.94 12.82
CA GLU A 29 -14.93 -5.18 13.89
C GLU A 29 -13.53 -4.82 13.41
N TYR A 30 -12.90 -3.84 14.08
CA TYR A 30 -11.64 -3.30 13.60
C TYR A 30 -10.76 -2.76 14.72
N THR A 31 -9.48 -2.60 14.39
CA THR A 31 -8.49 -1.84 15.16
C THR A 31 -7.61 -1.03 14.22
N PRO A 32 -7.18 0.18 14.60
CA PRO A 32 -6.16 0.92 13.86
C PRO A 32 -4.76 0.30 14.01
N GLU A 33 -4.57 -0.61 14.98
CA GLU A 33 -3.29 -1.21 15.29
C GLU A 33 -2.83 -2.24 14.24
N TYR A 34 -1.53 -2.53 14.28
CA TYR A 34 -0.93 -3.65 13.56
C TYR A 34 -1.21 -4.98 14.28
N PRO A 35 -1.30 -6.11 13.56
CA PRO A 35 -1.42 -7.42 14.19
C PRO A 35 -0.15 -7.75 14.98
N THR A 36 -0.33 -8.15 16.24
CA THR A 36 0.70 -8.69 17.12
C THR A 36 0.21 -9.99 17.74
N LEU A 37 1.10 -10.85 18.24
CA LEU A 37 0.70 -12.12 18.87
C LEU A 37 -0.27 -11.92 20.04
N GLU A 38 -0.10 -10.83 20.79
CA GLU A 38 -0.92 -10.44 21.93
C GLU A 38 -2.30 -9.97 21.46
N ASN A 39 -2.36 -8.95 20.58
CA ASN A 39 -3.65 -8.39 20.20
C ASN A 39 -4.45 -9.33 19.28
N ILE A 40 -3.83 -10.30 18.60
CA ILE A 40 -4.54 -11.36 17.86
C ILE A 40 -5.37 -12.22 18.81
N GLU A 41 -4.82 -12.57 19.97
CA GLU A 41 -5.55 -13.34 20.98
C GLU A 41 -6.76 -12.55 21.48
N GLU A 42 -6.52 -11.33 21.96
CA GLU A 42 -7.55 -10.46 22.56
C GLU A 42 -8.64 -10.07 21.58
N ASN A 43 -8.25 -9.78 20.34
CA ASN A 43 -9.20 -9.30 19.34
C ASN A 43 -10.02 -10.42 18.73
N LEU A 44 -9.47 -11.62 18.54
CA LEU A 44 -10.09 -12.62 17.66
C LEU A 44 -10.63 -13.86 18.38
N ARG A 45 -10.00 -14.30 19.49
CA ARG A 45 -10.32 -15.58 20.15
C ARG A 45 -11.79 -15.63 20.56
N GLY A 46 -12.48 -16.68 20.11
CA GLY A 46 -13.87 -16.96 20.52
C GLY A 46 -14.92 -15.97 19.98
N LYS A 47 -14.53 -15.01 19.12
CA LYS A 47 -15.45 -14.00 18.58
C LYS A 47 -16.05 -14.34 17.21
N GLY A 48 -15.69 -15.51 16.66
CA GLY A 48 -16.31 -16.07 15.46
C GLY A 48 -15.90 -15.41 14.14
N TYR A 49 -14.71 -14.79 14.06
CA TYR A 49 -14.19 -14.29 12.79
C TYR A 49 -13.61 -15.43 11.96
N GLU A 50 -14.00 -15.49 10.69
CA GLU A 50 -13.50 -16.50 9.74
C GLU A 50 -12.44 -15.90 8.80
N ALA A 51 -12.44 -14.57 8.67
CA ALA A 51 -11.52 -13.84 7.82
C ALA A 51 -11.00 -12.56 8.50
N LEU A 52 -9.78 -12.17 8.12
CA LEU A 52 -9.19 -10.89 8.51
C LEU A 52 -8.85 -10.05 7.27
N SER A 53 -8.88 -8.72 7.41
CA SER A 53 -8.32 -7.81 6.41
C SER A 53 -7.24 -6.92 7.02
N SER A 54 -6.10 -6.78 6.35
CA SER A 54 -5.00 -5.90 6.77
C SER A 54 -4.39 -5.14 5.59
N ILE A 55 -3.59 -4.12 5.86
CA ILE A 55 -2.64 -3.55 4.88
C ILE A 55 -1.32 -4.32 4.96
N VAL A 56 -0.22 -3.73 4.45
CA VAL A 56 1.13 -4.29 4.64
C VAL A 56 1.45 -4.34 6.13
N SER A 57 1.54 -5.57 6.66
CA SER A 57 1.79 -5.84 8.08
C SER A 57 2.71 -7.06 8.20
N ASN A 58 3.25 -7.31 9.40
CA ASN A 58 4.02 -8.53 9.64
C ASN A 58 3.09 -9.76 9.54
N MET A 59 3.30 -10.59 8.51
CA MET A 59 2.58 -11.85 8.29
C MET A 59 3.57 -13.02 8.22
N SER A 60 4.53 -13.02 9.14
CA SER A 60 5.49 -14.11 9.37
C SER A 60 4.81 -15.37 9.91
N ALA A 61 5.53 -16.50 9.85
CA ALA A 61 5.01 -17.79 10.30
C ALA A 61 4.35 -17.78 11.70
N PRO A 62 4.93 -17.18 12.75
CA PRO A 62 4.30 -17.17 14.08
C PRO A 62 2.96 -16.42 14.11
N ILE A 63 2.84 -15.33 13.33
CA ILE A 63 1.58 -14.59 13.20
C ILE A 63 0.55 -15.45 12.48
N LEU A 64 0.92 -16.10 11.38
CA LEU A 64 0.02 -16.96 10.62
C LEU A 64 -0.48 -18.17 11.43
N GLU A 65 0.41 -18.81 12.19
CA GLU A 65 0.06 -19.91 13.10
C GLU A 65 -0.94 -19.42 14.17
N LYS A 66 -0.66 -18.26 14.78
CA LYS A 66 -1.57 -17.68 15.77
C LYS A 66 -2.95 -17.35 15.19
N LEU A 67 -2.99 -16.77 13.99
CA LEU A 67 -4.23 -16.47 13.28
C LEU A 67 -5.04 -17.74 12.96
N TYR A 68 -4.36 -18.79 12.52
CA TYR A 68 -5.00 -20.09 12.29
C TYR A 68 -5.58 -20.67 13.58
N ASP A 69 -4.83 -20.60 14.68
CA ASP A 69 -5.24 -21.08 16.00
C ASP A 69 -6.49 -20.37 16.54
N VAL A 70 -6.63 -19.06 16.29
CA VAL A 70 -7.81 -18.27 16.72
C VAL A 70 -9.02 -18.43 15.79
N GLY A 71 -8.90 -19.23 14.72
CA GLY A 71 -10.01 -19.59 13.84
C GLY A 71 -10.03 -18.89 12.47
N ILE A 72 -9.04 -18.05 12.16
CA ILE A 72 -8.96 -17.42 10.84
C ILE A 72 -8.62 -18.47 9.78
N ARG A 73 -9.29 -18.40 8.65
CA ARG A 73 -9.02 -19.23 7.45
C ARG A 73 -8.68 -18.41 6.22
N HIS A 74 -9.13 -17.15 6.18
CA HIS A 74 -8.92 -16.25 5.06
C HIS A 74 -8.26 -14.94 5.50
N ILE A 75 -7.23 -14.52 4.76
CA ILE A 75 -6.53 -13.26 4.98
C ILE A 75 -6.59 -12.43 3.70
N SER A 76 -7.20 -11.25 3.78
CA SER A 76 -7.26 -10.31 2.66
C SER A 76 -6.34 -9.12 2.89
N SER A 77 -5.33 -8.97 2.03
CA SER A 77 -4.47 -7.79 2.02
C SER A 77 -5.07 -6.70 1.13
N ARG A 78 -5.24 -5.49 1.67
CA ARG A 78 -5.62 -4.29 0.90
C ARG A 78 -4.44 -3.69 0.12
N SER A 79 -3.40 -4.47 -0.11
CA SER A 79 -2.19 -4.09 -0.84
C SER A 79 -1.92 -5.10 -1.97
N VAL A 80 -1.03 -4.74 -2.90
CA VAL A 80 -0.66 -5.62 -4.04
C VAL A 80 0.46 -6.58 -3.67
N GLY A 81 1.50 -6.08 -3.00
CA GLY A 81 2.68 -6.87 -2.66
C GLY A 81 2.36 -7.96 -1.65
N VAL A 82 3.04 -9.10 -1.75
CA VAL A 82 2.85 -10.26 -0.86
C VAL A 82 4.14 -10.68 -0.15
N ASP A 83 5.22 -9.91 -0.32
CA ASP A 83 6.57 -10.23 0.21
C ASP A 83 6.61 -10.29 1.74
N HIS A 84 5.64 -9.67 2.41
CA HIS A 84 5.52 -9.64 3.87
C HIS A 84 4.81 -10.89 4.44
N PHE A 85 4.30 -11.78 3.59
CA PHE A 85 3.70 -13.05 3.98
C PHE A 85 4.71 -14.19 3.90
N ASP A 86 4.73 -15.05 4.93
CA ASP A 86 5.29 -16.39 4.78
C ASP A 86 4.30 -17.27 4.00
N LEU A 87 4.35 -17.18 2.67
CA LEU A 87 3.46 -17.92 1.77
C LEU A 87 3.61 -19.44 1.89
N LYS A 88 4.79 -19.92 2.28
CA LYS A 88 5.03 -21.35 2.50
C LYS A 88 4.26 -21.81 3.73
N LYS A 89 4.41 -21.11 4.86
CA LYS A 89 3.65 -21.40 6.08
C LYS A 89 2.15 -21.26 5.88
N ALA A 90 1.70 -20.23 5.18
CA ALA A 90 0.29 -20.05 4.85
C ALA A 90 -0.29 -21.29 4.13
N LYS A 91 0.45 -21.81 3.14
CA LYS A 91 0.07 -23.02 2.42
C LYS A 91 0.08 -24.26 3.30
N GLU A 92 1.07 -24.43 4.17
CA GLU A 92 1.15 -25.54 5.14
C GLU A 92 -0.05 -25.56 6.09
N LEU A 93 -0.49 -24.39 6.55
CA LEU A 93 -1.66 -24.24 7.43
C LEU A 93 -3.01 -24.32 6.70
N GLY A 94 -3.01 -24.27 5.36
CA GLY A 94 -4.25 -24.17 4.57
C GLY A 94 -4.93 -22.79 4.66
N LEU A 95 -4.17 -21.74 4.98
CA LEU A 95 -4.66 -20.35 4.96
C LEU A 95 -4.75 -19.86 3.52
N THR A 96 -5.89 -19.26 3.18
CA THR A 96 -6.07 -18.59 1.89
C THR A 96 -5.69 -17.11 2.02
N ILE A 97 -4.76 -16.65 1.20
CA ILE A 97 -4.36 -15.24 1.13
C ILE A 97 -4.87 -14.64 -0.19
N SER A 98 -5.57 -13.52 -0.11
CA SER A 98 -5.95 -12.68 -1.24
C SER A 98 -5.29 -11.31 -1.15
N ASN A 99 -5.05 -10.68 -2.28
CA ASN A 99 -4.53 -9.32 -2.38
C ASN A 99 -5.39 -8.48 -3.32
N THR A 100 -5.31 -7.16 -3.22
CA THR A 100 -6.13 -6.26 -4.03
C THR A 100 -5.29 -5.60 -5.12
N PRO A 101 -5.48 -5.95 -6.41
CA PRO A 101 -4.90 -5.18 -7.50
C PRO A 101 -5.57 -3.80 -7.58
N TYR A 102 -4.76 -2.75 -7.79
CA TYR A 102 -5.24 -1.41 -8.09
C TYR A 102 -4.51 -0.84 -9.31
N SER A 103 -4.97 0.31 -9.80
CA SER A 103 -4.43 0.93 -11.01
C SER A 103 -2.93 1.21 -10.89
N PRO A 104 -2.08 0.72 -11.83
CA PRO A 104 -0.66 1.05 -11.83
C PRO A 104 -0.42 2.54 -12.10
N ASN A 105 -1.39 3.22 -12.72
CA ASN A 105 -1.32 4.66 -13.03
C ASN A 105 -1.08 5.52 -11.80
N SER A 106 -1.73 5.22 -10.67
CA SER A 106 -1.58 6.06 -9.47
C SER A 106 -0.13 6.04 -8.96
N VAL A 107 0.53 4.87 -8.99
CA VAL A 107 1.93 4.73 -8.57
C VAL A 107 2.87 5.32 -9.61
N ALA A 108 2.61 5.09 -10.90
CA ALA A 108 3.40 5.66 -11.99
C ALA A 108 3.37 7.19 -11.98
N ASN A 109 2.17 7.78 -11.82
CA ASN A 109 2.00 9.23 -11.72
C ASN A 109 2.72 9.81 -10.50
N TYR A 110 2.66 9.12 -9.36
CA TYR A 110 3.39 9.52 -8.15
C TYR A 110 4.90 9.50 -8.37
N ALA A 111 5.43 8.45 -9.02
CA ALA A 111 6.85 8.37 -9.36
C ALA A 111 7.30 9.51 -10.29
N ILE A 112 6.54 9.80 -11.35
CA ILE A 112 6.84 10.89 -12.29
C ILE A 112 6.75 12.26 -11.61
N MET A 113 5.75 12.47 -10.74
CA MET A 113 5.65 13.68 -9.93
C MET A 113 6.92 13.88 -9.09
N LEU A 114 7.38 12.85 -8.39
CA LEU A 114 8.63 12.92 -7.61
C LEU A 114 9.85 13.20 -8.49
N MET A 115 9.96 12.60 -9.68
CA MET A 115 11.04 12.89 -10.63
C MET A 115 11.06 14.37 -11.00
N LEU A 116 9.91 14.95 -11.33
CA LEU A 116 9.78 16.37 -11.69
C LEU A 116 10.10 17.30 -10.51
N MET A 117 9.63 16.94 -9.30
CA MET A 117 9.93 17.69 -8.08
C MET A 117 11.45 17.72 -7.81
N CYS A 118 12.14 16.59 -8.00
CA CYS A 118 13.60 16.51 -7.89
C CYS A 118 14.29 17.33 -8.98
N CYS A 119 13.84 17.24 -10.23
CA CYS A 119 14.39 18.02 -11.35
C CYS A 119 14.30 19.53 -11.10
N ARG A 120 13.33 20.00 -10.32
CA ARG A 120 13.11 21.44 -10.07
C ARG A 120 13.45 21.88 -8.65
N SER A 121 14.12 21.05 -7.85
CA SER A 121 14.40 21.35 -6.44
C SER A 121 13.16 21.81 -5.68
N MET A 122 11.99 21.23 -5.99
CA MET A 122 10.70 21.77 -5.58
C MET A 122 10.55 21.83 -4.06
N LYS A 123 11.07 20.81 -3.35
CA LYS A 123 11.11 20.83 -1.88
C LYS A 123 11.85 22.07 -1.35
N HIS A 124 13.03 22.37 -1.90
CA HIS A 124 13.79 23.55 -1.51
C HIS A 124 13.01 24.84 -1.78
N ILE A 125 12.37 24.94 -2.96
CA ILE A 125 11.54 26.10 -3.32
C ILE A 125 10.39 26.29 -2.32
N MET A 126 9.68 25.22 -1.98
CA MET A 126 8.58 25.24 -1.01
C MET A 126 9.07 25.67 0.39
N ASP A 127 10.19 25.12 0.85
CA ASP A 127 10.77 25.45 2.15
C ASP A 127 11.19 26.94 2.22
N ARG A 128 11.77 27.50 1.15
CA ARG A 128 12.10 28.93 1.08
C ARG A 128 10.86 29.82 1.00
N ASN A 129 9.82 29.39 0.28
CA ASN A 129 8.56 30.12 0.18
C ASN A 129 7.86 30.25 1.54
N ASN A 130 7.93 29.23 2.39
CA ASN A 130 7.35 29.27 3.74
C ASN A 130 7.97 30.35 4.64
N VAL A 131 9.20 30.76 4.36
CA VAL A 131 9.88 31.87 5.06
C VAL A 131 9.95 33.15 4.23
N GLN A 132 9.11 33.25 3.19
CA GLN A 132 9.01 34.40 2.29
C GLN A 132 10.35 34.76 1.59
N ASP A 133 11.22 33.77 1.37
CA ASP A 133 12.43 33.97 0.58
C ASP A 133 12.22 33.59 -0.90
N PHE A 134 12.14 34.63 -1.72
CA PHE A 134 11.94 34.53 -3.16
C PHE A 134 13.25 34.54 -3.97
N SER A 135 14.42 34.61 -3.32
CA SER A 135 15.72 34.60 -3.98
C SER A 135 15.93 33.37 -4.86
N LEU A 136 16.72 33.49 -5.94
CA LEU A 136 16.87 32.42 -6.94
C LEU A 136 18.00 31.42 -6.61
N LYS A 137 18.80 31.70 -5.58
CA LYS A 137 19.96 30.87 -5.21
C LYS A 137 19.50 29.44 -4.86
N GLY A 138 20.11 28.44 -5.50
CA GLY A 138 19.78 27.02 -5.27
C GLY A 138 18.52 26.51 -5.99
N LYS A 139 17.88 27.33 -6.84
CA LYS A 139 16.65 26.96 -7.58
C LYS A 139 16.90 26.52 -9.03
N LEU A 140 18.17 26.43 -9.46
CA LEU A 140 18.50 25.92 -10.79
C LEU A 140 18.16 24.44 -10.86
N GLY A 141 17.30 24.09 -11.82
CA GLY A 141 16.85 22.72 -12.04
C GLY A 141 17.52 22.06 -13.24
N LYS A 142 17.02 20.88 -13.58
CA LYS A 142 17.35 20.11 -14.77
C LYS A 142 16.08 19.85 -15.57
N GLU A 143 16.20 19.84 -16.89
CA GLU A 143 15.12 19.44 -17.78
C GLU A 143 15.04 17.91 -17.86
N LEU A 144 13.83 17.36 -17.65
CA LEU A 144 13.59 15.93 -17.78
C LEU A 144 13.71 15.48 -19.25
N SER A 145 13.30 16.31 -20.19
CA SER A 145 13.32 16.06 -21.65
C SER A 145 14.70 15.72 -22.20
N ILE A 146 15.77 16.31 -21.65
CA ILE A 146 17.15 16.02 -22.07
C ILE A 146 17.84 14.96 -21.20
N SER A 147 17.11 14.40 -20.23
CA SER A 147 17.64 13.39 -19.31
C SER A 147 17.47 11.97 -19.87
N THR A 148 18.28 11.05 -19.35
CA THR A 148 18.04 9.60 -19.49
C THR A 148 17.39 9.09 -18.22
N VAL A 149 16.25 8.41 -18.35
CA VAL A 149 15.50 7.80 -17.24
C VAL A 149 15.60 6.28 -17.36
N GLY A 150 16.22 5.65 -16.36
CA GLY A 150 16.30 4.19 -16.28
C GLY A 150 15.14 3.60 -15.49
N VAL A 151 14.44 2.61 -16.05
CA VAL A 151 13.33 1.91 -15.39
C VAL A 151 13.76 0.47 -15.08
N ILE A 152 14.06 0.21 -13.81
CA ILE A 152 14.43 -1.13 -13.34
C ILE A 152 13.16 -1.90 -12.96
N GLY A 153 12.81 -2.88 -13.79
CA GLY A 153 11.64 -3.73 -13.65
C GLY A 153 10.44 -3.21 -14.44
N THR A 154 10.15 -3.86 -15.57
CA THR A 154 9.04 -3.52 -16.49
C THR A 154 7.80 -4.38 -16.22
N GLY A 155 7.44 -4.50 -14.94
CA GLY A 155 6.15 -5.06 -14.52
C GLY A 155 5.00 -4.09 -14.79
N LYS A 156 3.82 -4.33 -14.19
CA LYS A 156 2.63 -3.47 -14.40
C LYS A 156 2.93 -1.98 -14.16
N VAL A 157 3.56 -1.64 -13.04
CA VAL A 157 3.90 -0.24 -12.71
C VAL A 157 5.01 0.32 -13.60
N GLY A 158 6.11 -0.42 -13.76
CA GLY A 158 7.26 0.05 -14.54
C GLY A 158 6.91 0.31 -16.01
N SER A 159 6.13 -0.59 -16.63
CA SER A 159 5.67 -0.39 -18.01
C SER A 159 4.74 0.82 -18.14
N THR A 160 3.86 1.08 -17.16
CA THR A 160 3.04 2.31 -17.12
C THR A 160 3.91 3.56 -16.95
N VAL A 161 5.00 3.51 -16.17
CA VAL A 161 5.95 4.62 -16.08
C VAL A 161 6.61 4.89 -17.43
N VAL A 162 7.07 3.84 -18.13
CA VAL A 162 7.65 3.96 -19.48
C VAL A 162 6.65 4.59 -20.46
N GLU A 163 5.41 4.10 -20.45
CA GLU A 163 4.32 4.62 -21.28
C GLU A 163 4.08 6.11 -21.02
N HIS A 164 3.94 6.50 -19.75
CA HIS A 164 3.68 7.89 -19.38
C HIS A 164 4.86 8.82 -19.69
N LEU A 165 6.10 8.33 -19.52
CA LEU A 165 7.31 9.10 -19.84
C LEU A 165 7.54 9.28 -21.33
N SER A 166 6.92 8.47 -22.19
CA SER A 166 7.07 8.58 -23.66
C SER A 166 6.72 9.97 -24.20
N GLY A 167 5.81 10.70 -23.53
CA GLY A 167 5.43 12.07 -23.88
C GLY A 167 6.38 13.17 -23.36
N PHE A 168 7.36 12.85 -22.52
CA PHE A 168 8.26 13.83 -21.90
C PHE A 168 9.52 14.13 -22.71
N GLY A 169 9.76 13.40 -23.80
CA GLY A 169 10.93 13.58 -24.68
C GLY A 169 12.26 13.05 -24.11
N CYS A 170 12.25 12.51 -22.89
CA CYS A 170 13.42 11.91 -22.27
C CYS A 170 13.82 10.59 -22.95
N LYS A 171 15.11 10.24 -22.89
CA LYS A 171 15.56 8.90 -23.29
C LYS A 171 15.21 7.92 -22.18
N ILE A 172 14.54 6.83 -22.49
CA ILE A 172 14.19 5.78 -21.53
C ILE A 172 15.10 4.57 -21.75
N ILE A 173 15.64 3.99 -20.67
CA ILE A 173 16.45 2.75 -20.67
C ILE A 173 15.99 1.75 -19.63
#